data_AF-A0A973YFI7-F1
#
_entry.id   AF-A0A973YFI7-F1
#
_cell.length_a   1.000
_cell.length_b   1.000
_cell.length_c   1.000
_cell.angle_alpha   90.00
_cell.angle_beta   90.00
_cell.angle_gamma   90.00
#
_symmetry.space_group_name_H-M   'P 1'
#
loop_
_entity.id
_entity.type
_entity.pdbx_description
1 polymer ?
#
loop_
_entity_poly.entity_id
_entity_poly.type
_entity_poly.pdbx_seq_one_letter_code
_entity_poly.pdbx_strand_id
1 'polypeptide(L)'
;WCPCSSSAGPSHWKELKATCGGNKQSPVNIDRRRLQRDSGLGDILFEGYDQAPPGKWRLTNNGHTGALASELASEHITISGGGLPGRYRALQLHFHWGSPAGNGSEHTLDGRQLPMELHIVHMNVKYRTLAEAKGHPNGLAVLGFFFQV
;
A
#
# COMPACT_ATOMS: atom_id res chain seq x y z
N TRP A 1 -2.66 -15.49 6.97
CA TRP A 1 -1.94 -15.38 8.27
C TRP A 1 -2.51 -14.18 8.99
N CYS A 2 -2.48 -14.13 10.32
CA CYS A 2 -3.22 -13.12 11.08
C CYS A 2 -2.31 -12.41 12.09
N PRO A 3 -2.35 -11.07 12.19
CA PRO A 3 -1.56 -10.31 13.17
C PRO A 3 -1.82 -10.70 14.63
N CYS A 4 -3.02 -11.26 14.92
CA CYS A 4 -3.49 -11.45 16.29
C CYS A 4 -3.11 -12.79 16.94
N SER A 5 -2.40 -13.72 16.27
CA SER A 5 -1.99 -14.96 16.91
C SER A 5 -0.51 -14.96 17.30
N SER A 6 -0.23 -15.35 18.54
CA SER A 6 1.14 -15.48 19.06
C SER A 6 1.99 -16.49 18.29
N SER A 7 1.37 -17.46 17.61
CA SER A 7 2.04 -18.49 16.81
C SER A 7 2.03 -18.24 15.29
N ALA A 8 1.32 -17.23 14.78
CA ALA A 8 1.27 -16.91 13.35
C ALA A 8 1.28 -15.40 13.04
N GLY A 9 1.74 -14.60 14.00
CA GLY A 9 1.98 -13.16 13.84
C GLY A 9 3.22 -12.85 13.00
N PRO A 10 3.47 -11.57 12.69
CA PRO A 10 4.51 -11.15 11.75
C PRO A 10 5.92 -11.67 12.05
N SER A 11 6.26 -11.87 13.33
CA SER A 11 7.55 -12.43 13.78
C SER A 11 7.82 -13.84 13.25
N HIS A 12 6.76 -14.61 12.93
CA HIS A 12 6.84 -16.00 12.47
C HIS A 12 6.64 -16.17 10.96
N TRP A 13 6.29 -15.11 10.23
CA TRP A 13 5.96 -15.25 8.80
C TRP A 13 7.13 -15.73 7.94
N LYS A 14 8.37 -15.44 8.34
CA LYS A 14 9.57 -15.96 7.66
C LYS A 14 9.68 -17.50 7.70
N GLU A 15 9.14 -18.13 8.74
CA GLU A 15 9.13 -19.59 8.91
C GLU A 15 8.09 -20.23 7.98
N LEU A 16 6.99 -19.53 7.72
CA LEU A 16 5.92 -19.96 6.80
C LEU A 16 6.27 -19.66 5.33
N LYS A 17 6.98 -18.56 5.09
CA LYS A 17 7.40 -18.13 3.75
C LYS A 17 8.71 -17.37 3.85
N ALA A 18 9.78 -17.99 3.37
CA ALA A 18 11.14 -17.45 3.45
C ALA A 18 11.28 -16.02 2.88
N THR A 19 10.47 -15.64 1.89
CA THR A 19 10.50 -14.28 1.31
C THR A 19 10.12 -13.18 2.31
N CYS A 20 9.40 -13.50 3.40
CA CYS A 20 9.12 -12.58 4.50
C CYS A 20 10.37 -12.21 5.31
N GLY A 21 11.48 -12.95 5.15
CA GLY A 21 12.80 -12.60 5.68
C GLY A 21 13.75 -11.98 4.66
N GLY A 22 13.23 -11.53 3.50
CA GLY A 22 14.04 -10.96 2.43
C GLY A 22 14.54 -9.53 2.67
N ASN A 23 15.43 -9.04 1.81
CA ASN A 23 16.09 -7.74 1.97
C ASN A 23 15.30 -6.53 1.43
N LYS A 24 14.09 -6.76 0.91
CA LYS A 24 13.21 -5.73 0.31
C LYS A 24 11.79 -5.86 0.86
N GLN A 25 11.68 -6.05 2.17
CA GLN A 25 10.40 -6.11 2.86
C GLN A 25 9.93 -4.72 3.27
N SER A 26 8.61 -4.56 3.30
CA SER A 26 7.89 -3.43 3.90
C SER A 26 7.09 -3.96 5.10
N PRO A 27 6.71 -3.09 6.05
CA PRO A 27 7.01 -1.65 6.12
C PRO A 27 8.46 -1.36 6.56
N VAL A 28 8.83 -0.07 6.56
CA VAL A 28 10.12 0.43 7.08
C VAL A 28 9.93 1.66 7.98
N ASN A 29 10.96 1.97 8.76
CA ASN A 29 11.06 3.27 9.42
C ASN A 29 11.63 4.31 8.45
N ILE A 30 10.90 5.42 8.30
CA ILE A 30 11.30 6.59 7.53
C ILE A 30 11.99 7.56 8.50
N ASP A 31 13.33 7.52 8.55
CA ASP A 31 14.13 8.46 9.32
C ASP A 31 14.39 9.73 8.50
N ARG A 32 13.70 10.83 8.85
CA ARG A 32 13.77 12.09 8.11
C ARG A 32 15.16 12.70 8.09
N ARG A 33 16.02 12.37 9.06
CA ARG A 33 17.41 12.85 9.13
C ARG A 33 18.32 12.17 8.10
N ARG A 34 17.88 11.03 7.56
CA ARG A 34 18.63 10.23 6.58
C ARG A 34 18.07 10.33 5.16
N LEU A 35 17.00 11.10 4.96
CA LEU A 35 16.41 11.32 3.65
C LEU A 35 17.33 12.17 2.78
N GLN A 36 17.40 11.80 1.50
CA GLN A 36 18.09 12.58 0.48
C GLN A 36 17.06 13.00 -0.56
N ARG A 37 17.06 14.29 -0.90
CA ARG A 37 16.20 14.81 -1.95
C ARG A 37 16.73 14.38 -3.31
N ASP A 38 15.89 13.71 -4.09
CA ASP A 38 16.17 13.38 -5.49
C ASP A 38 15.33 14.30 -6.38
N SER A 39 16.00 15.23 -7.09
CA SER A 39 15.33 16.15 -8.02
C SER A 39 14.88 15.50 -9.32
N GLY A 40 15.35 14.28 -9.64
CA GLY A 40 15.00 13.56 -10.86
C GLY A 40 13.64 12.86 -10.81
N LEU A 41 13.02 12.73 -9.63
CA LEU A 41 11.74 12.03 -9.48
C LEU A 41 10.56 12.78 -10.13
N GLY A 42 10.61 14.12 -10.18
CA GLY A 42 9.49 14.95 -10.61
C GLY A 42 8.24 14.77 -9.74
N ASP A 43 7.09 15.21 -10.26
CA ASP A 43 5.81 15.09 -9.56
C ASP A 43 5.13 13.75 -9.80
N ILE A 44 4.36 13.28 -8.82
CA ILE A 44 3.39 12.20 -9.04
C ILE A 44 2.18 12.80 -9.75
N LEU A 45 1.81 12.21 -10.88
CA LEU A 45 0.66 12.61 -11.67
C LEU A 45 -0.51 11.72 -11.30
N PHE A 46 -1.60 12.35 -10.86
CA PHE A 46 -2.85 11.71 -10.46
C PHE A 46 -3.90 11.95 -11.53
N GLU A 47 -4.52 10.88 -12.03
CA GLU A 47 -5.64 10.96 -12.98
C GLU A 47 -6.87 10.27 -12.37
N GLY A 48 -8.02 10.96 -12.43
CA GLY A 48 -9.33 10.44 -11.98
C GLY A 48 -9.54 10.41 -10.46
N TYR A 49 -8.68 11.06 -9.69
CA TYR A 49 -8.80 11.18 -8.22
C TYR A 49 -9.72 12.32 -7.75
N ASP A 50 -10.05 13.23 -8.65
CA ASP A 50 -10.92 14.38 -8.43
C ASP A 50 -12.42 14.04 -8.51
N GLN A 51 -12.73 12.82 -8.95
CA GLN A 51 -14.10 12.32 -9.09
C GLN A 51 -14.19 10.90 -8.57
N ALA A 52 -15.35 10.50 -8.07
CA ALA A 52 -15.61 9.10 -7.77
C ALA A 52 -15.99 8.39 -9.09
N PRO A 53 -15.21 7.37 -9.55
CA PRO A 53 -15.62 6.55 -10.69
C PRO A 53 -17.07 6.08 -10.56
N PRO A 54 -17.84 6.14 -11.66
CA PRO A 54 -19.21 5.67 -11.66
C PRO A 54 -19.25 4.17 -11.33
N GLY A 55 -20.43 3.69 -10.95
CA GLY A 55 -20.67 2.27 -10.66
C GLY A 55 -20.64 1.92 -9.18
N LYS A 56 -20.67 0.61 -8.90
CA LYS A 56 -20.83 0.09 -7.54
C LYS A 56 -19.48 -0.03 -6.85
N TRP A 57 -19.39 0.59 -5.68
CA TRP A 57 -18.28 0.44 -4.77
C TRP A 57 -18.60 -0.65 -3.75
N ARG A 58 -17.64 -1.53 -3.49
CA ARG A 58 -17.76 -2.61 -2.54
C ARG A 58 -16.79 -2.40 -1.39
N LEU A 59 -17.34 -2.17 -0.20
CA LEU A 59 -16.60 -2.23 1.06
C LEU A 59 -16.67 -3.67 1.58
N THR A 60 -15.52 -4.26 1.89
CA THR A 60 -15.44 -5.65 2.37
C THR A 60 -14.55 -5.73 3.59
N ASN A 61 -15.04 -6.38 4.64
CA ASN A 61 -14.20 -6.85 5.73
C ASN A 61 -13.69 -8.26 5.38
N ASN A 62 -12.38 -8.41 5.20
CA ASN A 62 -11.77 -9.69 4.81
C ASN A 62 -11.12 -10.44 6.00
N GLY A 63 -11.43 -10.05 7.23
CA GLY A 63 -10.82 -10.58 8.45
C GLY A 63 -9.47 -9.97 8.82
N HIS A 64 -8.94 -9.06 7.99
CA HIS A 64 -7.67 -8.37 8.22
C HIS A 64 -7.78 -6.84 8.11
N THR A 65 -8.64 -6.33 7.24
CA THR A 65 -8.86 -4.90 7.01
C THR A 65 -10.27 -4.63 6.48
N GLY A 66 -10.72 -3.38 6.56
CA GLY A 66 -11.74 -2.86 5.64
C GLY A 66 -11.08 -2.50 4.30
N ALA A 67 -11.53 -3.11 3.21
CA ALA A 67 -11.04 -2.84 1.87
C ALA A 67 -12.17 -2.29 0.99
N LEU A 68 -11.90 -1.20 0.30
CA LEU A 68 -12.82 -0.57 -0.63
C LEU A 68 -12.31 -0.76 -2.06
N ALA A 69 -13.16 -1.28 -2.94
CA ALA A 69 -12.82 -1.52 -4.34
C ALA A 69 -14.01 -1.24 -5.26
N SER A 70 -13.72 -0.89 -6.51
CA SER A 70 -14.68 -0.80 -7.61
C SER A 70 -14.05 -1.44 -8.85
N GLU A 71 -14.84 -2.17 -9.64
CA GLU A 71 -14.36 -2.78 -10.89
C GLU A 71 -13.91 -1.70 -11.88
N LEU A 72 -14.61 -0.57 -11.88
CA LEU A 72 -14.34 0.57 -12.77
C LEU A 72 -13.23 1.49 -12.26
N ALA A 73 -12.79 1.34 -11.00
CA ALA A 73 -11.66 2.14 -10.49
C ALA A 73 -10.39 1.90 -11.32
N SER A 74 -10.18 0.67 -11.79
CA SER A 74 -9.00 0.31 -12.58
C SER A 74 -9.01 0.89 -14.01
N GLU A 75 -10.14 1.42 -14.46
CA GLU A 75 -10.30 2.07 -15.77
C GLU A 75 -10.18 3.59 -15.69
N HIS A 76 -10.46 4.17 -14.51
CA HIS A 76 -10.59 5.63 -14.35
C HIS A 76 -9.49 6.24 -13.49
N ILE A 77 -8.95 5.48 -12.52
CA ILE A 77 -7.99 6.00 -11.54
C ILE A 77 -6.60 5.45 -11.84
N THR A 78 -5.67 6.36 -12.12
CA THR A 78 -4.28 5.97 -12.36
C THR A 78 -3.27 6.95 -11.77
N ILE A 79 -2.07 6.44 -11.54
CA ILE A 79 -0.90 7.23 -11.16
C ILE A 79 0.26 7.01 -12.15
N SER A 80 1.08 8.03 -12.35
CA SER A 80 2.35 7.96 -13.08
C SER A 80 3.29 9.07 -12.57
N GLY A 81 4.48 9.23 -13.18
CA GLY A 81 5.48 10.19 -12.70
C GLY A 81 6.11 9.78 -11.35
N GLY A 82 6.74 10.71 -10.64
CA GLY A 82 7.34 10.47 -9.32
C GLY A 82 8.40 9.37 -9.28
N GLY A 83 9.11 9.14 -10.38
CA GLY A 83 10.06 8.03 -10.54
C GLY A 83 9.44 6.65 -10.85
N LEU A 84 8.12 6.56 -11.04
CA LEU A 84 7.48 5.32 -11.48
C LEU A 84 7.88 4.98 -12.93
N PRO A 85 8.20 3.72 -13.25
CA PRO A 85 8.67 3.33 -14.58
C PRO A 85 7.55 3.24 -15.64
N GLY A 86 6.34 3.68 -15.31
CA GLY A 86 5.17 3.60 -16.16
C GLY A 86 3.90 4.07 -15.45
N ARG A 87 2.76 3.76 -16.07
CA ARG A 87 1.43 4.08 -15.55
C ARG A 87 0.87 2.91 -14.73
N TYR A 88 0.21 3.21 -13.63
CA TYR A 88 -0.36 2.23 -12.71
C TYR A 88 -1.83 2.55 -12.45
N ARG A 89 -2.70 1.53 -12.56
CA ARG A 89 -4.15 1.66 -12.34
C ARG A 89 -4.54 1.21 -10.94
N ALA A 90 -5.45 1.94 -10.29
CA ALA A 90 -5.90 1.62 -8.94
C ALA A 90 -6.74 0.33 -8.92
N LEU A 91 -6.56 -0.48 -7.88
CA LEU A 91 -7.30 -1.72 -7.68
C LEU A 91 -8.23 -1.64 -6.48
N GLN A 92 -7.72 -1.09 -5.38
CA GLN A 92 -8.41 -1.01 -4.10
C GLN A 92 -7.71 0.01 -3.21
N LEU A 93 -8.38 0.35 -2.11
CA LEU A 93 -7.74 0.93 -0.94
C LEU A 93 -8.09 0.14 0.32
N HIS A 94 -7.23 0.21 1.33
CA HIS A 94 -7.45 -0.42 2.62
C HIS A 94 -6.66 0.30 3.72
N PHE A 95 -6.92 -0.04 4.97
CA PHE A 95 -6.37 0.65 6.14
C PHE A 95 -5.66 -0.32 7.07
N HIS A 96 -4.66 0.18 7.78
CA HIS A 96 -4.07 -0.46 8.95
C HIS A 96 -4.21 0.49 10.12
N TRP A 97 -4.69 0.01 11.26
CA TRP A 97 -5.00 0.87 12.41
C TRP A 97 -4.72 0.17 13.73
N GLY A 98 -4.45 0.98 14.74
CA GLY A 98 -4.18 0.51 16.11
C GLY A 98 -5.45 0.17 16.88
N SER A 99 -5.28 -0.39 18.07
CA SER A 99 -6.37 -0.45 19.04
C SER A 99 -6.69 0.97 19.56
N PRO A 100 -7.83 1.18 20.25
CA PRO A 100 -8.15 2.51 20.81
C PRO A 100 -7.08 3.09 21.75
N ALA A 101 -6.22 2.24 22.33
CA ALA A 101 -5.15 2.63 23.24
C ALA A 101 -3.76 2.67 22.58
N GLY A 102 -3.67 2.45 21.26
CA GLY A 102 -2.38 2.30 20.57
C GLY A 102 -2.39 2.82 19.13
N ASN A 103 -1.19 2.88 18.57
CA ASN A 103 -0.98 3.24 17.17
C ASN A 103 -0.98 1.99 16.28
N GLY A 104 -1.09 2.16 14.96
CA GLY A 104 -1.15 1.02 14.04
C GLY A 104 -0.87 1.31 12.58
N SER A 105 -0.22 2.43 12.24
CA SER A 105 0.43 2.57 10.95
C SER A 105 1.47 1.45 10.76
N GLU A 106 1.65 0.98 9.53
CA GLU A 106 2.65 -0.05 9.25
C GLU A 106 4.05 0.59 9.19
N HIS A 107 4.19 1.64 8.36
CA HIS A 107 5.40 2.47 8.35
C HIS A 107 5.47 3.29 9.64
N THR A 108 6.71 3.63 10.01
CA THR A 108 6.99 4.53 11.13
C THR A 108 7.74 5.75 10.64
N LEU A 109 7.54 6.89 11.31
CA LEU A 109 8.22 8.15 11.01
C LEU A 109 9.11 8.53 12.20
N ASP A 110 10.42 8.60 11.98
CA ASP A 110 11.42 8.82 13.04
C ASP A 110 11.27 7.86 14.24
N GLY A 111 10.94 6.60 13.96
CA GLY A 111 10.73 5.55 14.96
C GLY A 111 9.36 5.58 15.64
N ARG A 112 8.46 6.50 15.24
CA ARG A 112 7.11 6.62 15.81
C ARG A 112 6.08 6.00 14.88
N GLN A 113 5.25 5.13 15.43
CA GLN A 113 4.05 4.65 14.77
C GLN A 113 2.94 5.71 14.91
N LEU A 114 2.09 5.85 13.92
CA LEU A 114 0.93 6.75 13.88
C LEU A 114 -0.37 5.95 14.03
N PRO A 115 -1.50 6.58 14.40
CA PRO A 115 -2.76 5.86 14.66
C PRO A 115 -3.22 4.93 13.54
N MET A 116 -3.09 5.37 12.28
CA MET A 116 -3.57 4.63 11.12
C MET A 116 -2.78 4.97 9.85
N GLU A 117 -2.75 4.04 8.91
CA GLU A 117 -2.18 4.19 7.57
C GLU A 117 -3.16 3.68 6.51
N LEU A 118 -3.42 4.48 5.48
CA LEU A 118 -4.17 4.11 4.27
C LEU A 118 -3.20 3.67 3.20
N HIS A 119 -3.50 2.54 2.55
CA HIS A 119 -2.85 2.08 1.34
C HIS A 119 -3.81 2.14 0.17
N ILE A 120 -3.42 2.81 -0.91
CA ILE A 120 -4.09 2.72 -2.22
C ILE A 120 -3.20 1.88 -3.13
N VAL A 121 -3.68 0.70 -3.50
CA VAL A 121 -2.91 -0.29 -4.25
C VAL A 121 -3.15 -0.13 -5.75
N HIS A 122 -2.06 0.01 -6.51
CA HIS A 122 -2.08 0.13 -7.95
C HIS A 122 -1.29 -0.99 -8.61
N MET A 123 -1.71 -1.35 -9.82
CA MET A 123 -1.04 -2.33 -10.67
C MET A 123 -0.54 -1.67 -11.94
N ASN A 124 0.69 -1.99 -12.34
CA ASN A 124 1.26 -1.51 -13.59
C ASN A 124 0.40 -1.96 -14.77
N VAL A 125 0.03 -1.02 -15.64
CA VAL A 125 -0.85 -1.30 -16.79
C VAL A 125 -0.22 -2.26 -17.81
N LYS A 126 1.10 -2.48 -17.76
CA LYS A 126 1.82 -3.47 -18.57
C LYS A 126 1.33 -4.91 -18.31
N TYR A 127 0.86 -5.20 -17.11
CA TYR A 127 0.46 -6.55 -16.72
C TYR A 127 -1.05 -6.73 -16.79
N ARG A 128 -1.49 -7.88 -17.32
CA ARG A 128 -2.91 -8.15 -17.52
C ARG A 128 -3.61 -8.49 -16.21
N THR A 129 -2.90 -9.19 -15.32
CA THR A 129 -3.48 -9.71 -14.07
C THR A 129 -2.63 -9.34 -12.86
N LEU A 130 -3.28 -9.26 -11.69
CA LEU A 130 -2.59 -9.03 -10.42
C LEU A 130 -1.63 -10.18 -10.07
N ALA A 131 -1.96 -11.41 -10.46
CA ALA A 131 -1.10 -12.57 -10.23
C ALA A 131 0.23 -12.44 -10.98
N GLU A 132 0.17 -12.03 -12.25
CA GLU A 132 1.36 -11.75 -13.07
C GLU A 132 2.15 -10.58 -12.49
N ALA A 133 1.49 -9.45 -12.21
CA ALA A 133 2.15 -8.25 -11.68
C ALA A 133 2.94 -8.53 -10.39
N LYS A 134 2.39 -9.34 -9.47
CA LYS A 134 3.07 -9.74 -8.22
C LYS A 134 4.40 -10.48 -8.45
N GLY A 135 4.61 -11.08 -9.61
CA GLY A 135 5.86 -11.74 -9.99
C GLY A 135 6.97 -10.79 -10.44
N HIS A 136 6.67 -9.49 -10.60
CA HIS A 136 7.60 -8.51 -11.15
C HIS A 136 7.95 -7.40 -10.14
N PRO A 137 9.22 -6.97 -10.06
CA PRO A 137 9.66 -5.93 -9.12
C PRO A 137 8.93 -4.58 -9.26
N ASN A 138 8.44 -4.26 -10.45
CA ASN A 138 7.72 -3.04 -10.77
C ASN A 138 6.24 -3.30 -11.08
N GLY A 139 5.69 -4.44 -10.64
CA GLY A 139 4.31 -4.80 -10.93
C GLY A 139 3.27 -4.01 -10.13
N LEU A 140 3.64 -3.52 -8.94
CA LEU A 140 2.76 -2.78 -8.05
C LEU A 140 3.37 -1.45 -7.63
N ALA A 141 2.51 -0.48 -7.35
CA ALA A 141 2.83 0.76 -6.66
C ALA A 141 1.75 0.99 -5.60
N VAL A 142 2.15 1.32 -4.37
CA VAL A 142 1.23 1.57 -3.26
C VAL A 142 1.47 2.98 -2.76
N LEU A 143 0.42 3.80 -2.75
CA LEU A 143 0.44 5.09 -2.07
C LEU A 143 0.08 4.87 -0.60
N GLY A 144 0.96 5.30 0.30
CA GLY A 144 0.76 5.25 1.75
C GLY A 144 0.44 6.63 2.31
N PHE A 145 -0.62 6.75 3.12
CA PHE A 145 -1.00 7.99 3.79
C PHE A 145 -1.15 7.76 5.28
N PHE A 146 -0.45 8.53 6.10
CA PHE A 146 -0.62 8.52 7.54
C PHE A 146 -1.82 9.35 7.98
N PHE A 147 -2.44 8.94 9.08
CA PHE A 147 -3.48 9.69 9.77
C PHE A 147 -2.98 10.14 11.14
N GLN A 148 -3.36 11.35 11.52
CA GLN A 148 -3.14 11.92 12.85
C GLN A 148 -4.48 12.41 13.40
N VAL A 149 -4.68 12.23 14.71
CA VAL A 149 -5.85 12.70 15.46
C VAL A 149 -5.49 14.00 16.18
#